data_AF-A0A958C8Y7-F1
#
_entry.id   AF-A0A958C8Y7-F1
#
_cell.length_a   1.000
_cell.length_b   1.000
_cell.length_c   1.000
_cell.angle_alpha   90.00
_cell.angle_beta   90.00
_cell.angle_gamma   90.00
#
_symmetry.space_group_name_H-M   'P 1'
#
loop_
_entity.id
_entity.type
_entity.pdbx_description
1 polymer ?
#
loop_
_entity_poly.entity_id
_entity_poly.type
_entity_poly.pdbx_seq_one_letter_code
_entity_poly.pdbx_strand_id
1 'polypeptide(L)'
;MIGGAEALAVAVVTVGSVVDERLKQMQEAGQRFQALVLDELASWAVDQVRQQLYDLLCSTFTARGWRTSTFLSPGESAWSVRDQRAIFKLVDAGAIGVSLSPGFVMTPMKSLSLVCGGGSQPLGV
;
A
#
# COMPACT_ATOMS: atom_id res chain seq x y z
N MET A 1 -13.96 7.43 -5.24
CA MET A 1 -14.85 7.92 -4.15
C MET A 1 -15.37 6.71 -3.38
N ILE A 2 -15.23 6.68 -2.05
CA ILE A 2 -15.62 5.53 -1.18
C ILE A 2 -17.00 5.75 -0.53
N GLY A 3 -17.65 6.89 -0.78
CA GLY A 3 -18.98 7.20 -0.23
C GLY A 3 -20.02 6.12 -0.58
N GLY A 4 -20.84 5.76 0.42
CA GLY A 4 -21.85 4.70 0.32
C GLY A 4 -21.34 3.28 0.60
N ALA A 5 -20.06 3.11 0.97
CA ALA A 5 -19.51 1.79 1.29
C ALA A 5 -20.14 1.20 2.55
N GLU A 6 -20.47 -0.09 2.50
CA GLU A 6 -20.97 -0.87 3.64
C GLU A 6 -19.82 -1.46 4.47
N ALA A 7 -18.67 -1.68 3.84
CA ALA A 7 -17.44 -2.09 4.50
C ALA A 7 -16.21 -1.43 3.89
N LEU A 8 -15.13 -1.38 4.65
CA LEU A 8 -13.81 -0.97 4.19
C LEU A 8 -12.85 -2.14 4.27
N ALA A 9 -12.09 -2.35 3.20
CA ALA A 9 -10.84 -3.11 3.26
C ALA A 9 -9.68 -2.12 3.41
N VAL A 10 -8.82 -2.38 4.38
CA VAL A 10 -7.66 -1.55 4.71
C VAL A 10 -6.44 -2.47 4.70
N ALA A 11 -5.38 -2.06 4.01
CA ALA A 11 -4.21 -2.90 3.86
C ALA A 11 -2.91 -2.08 3.86
N VAL A 12 -1.84 -2.76 4.28
CA VAL A 12 -0.44 -2.33 4.14
C VAL A 12 0.30 -3.50 3.50
N VAL A 13 1.11 -3.22 2.48
CA VAL A 13 1.96 -4.23 1.84
C VAL A 13 3.38 -3.72 1.71
N THR A 14 4.33 -4.65 1.68
CA THR A 14 5.76 -4.38 1.53
C THR A 14 6.43 -5.53 0.80
N VAL A 15 7.56 -5.25 0.14
CA VAL A 15 8.48 -6.29 -0.36
C VAL A 15 9.61 -6.60 0.64
N GLY A 16 9.54 -6.03 1.86
CA GLY A 16 10.46 -6.31 2.96
C GLY A 16 11.69 -5.40 3.02
N SER A 17 12.41 -5.46 4.13
CA SER A 17 13.58 -4.58 4.40
C SER A 17 14.81 -4.91 3.58
N VAL A 18 14.90 -6.13 3.05
CA VAL A 18 16.08 -6.63 2.33
C VAL A 18 16.43 -5.73 1.13
N VAL A 19 15.42 -5.16 0.46
CA VAL A 19 15.66 -4.24 -0.66
C VAL A 19 16.33 -2.96 -0.17
N ASP A 20 15.82 -2.34 0.91
CA ASP A 20 16.37 -1.12 1.49
C ASP A 20 17.81 -1.34 1.97
N GLU A 21 18.07 -2.48 2.62
CA GLU A 21 19.41 -2.89 3.06
C GLU A 21 20.36 -3.02 1.87
N ARG A 22 19.91 -3.63 0.77
CA ARG A 22 20.73 -3.81 -0.44
C ARG A 22 21.00 -2.49 -1.15
N LEU A 23 20.00 -1.61 -1.22
CA LEU A 23 20.14 -0.26 -1.77
C LEU A 23 21.19 0.54 -0.99
N LYS A 24 21.13 0.49 0.34
CA LYS A 24 22.11 1.14 1.21
C LYS A 24 23.53 0.62 0.96
N GLN A 25 23.72 -0.70 0.89
CA GLN A 25 25.02 -1.31 0.59
C GLN A 25 25.57 -0.86 -0.78
N MET A 26 24.74 -0.83 -1.82
CA MET A 26 25.15 -0.39 -3.15
C MET A 26 25.52 1.10 -3.19
N GLN A 27 24.76 1.94 -2.48
CA GLN A 27 25.07 3.37 -2.36
C GLN A 27 26.41 3.60 -1.65
N GLU A 28 26.66 2.90 -0.54
CA GLU A 28 27.93 2.95 0.20
C GLU A 28 29.11 2.46 -0.65
N ALA A 29 28.89 1.47 -1.52
CA ALA A 29 29.89 0.96 -2.46
C ALA A 29 30.07 1.83 -3.72
N GLY A 30 29.37 2.97 -3.84
CA GLY A 30 29.44 3.84 -5.02
C GLY A 30 28.74 3.29 -6.28
N GLN A 31 27.98 2.21 -6.15
CA GLN A 31 27.30 1.49 -7.24
C GLN A 31 25.98 2.16 -7.65
N ARG A 32 26.03 3.46 -7.99
CA ARG A 32 24.83 4.31 -8.17
C ARG A 32 23.86 3.80 -9.24
N PHE A 33 24.36 3.32 -10.37
CA PHE A 33 23.50 2.82 -11.44
C PHE A 33 22.76 1.53 -11.04
N GLN A 34 23.46 0.60 -10.39
CA GLN A 34 22.86 -0.64 -9.91
C GLN A 34 21.83 -0.37 -8.81
N ALA A 35 22.12 0.57 -7.90
CA ALA A 35 21.17 1.02 -6.89
C ALA A 35 19.91 1.61 -7.53
N LEU A 36 20.05 2.46 -8.56
CA LEU A 36 18.90 3.02 -9.27
C LEU A 36 18.04 1.92 -9.92
N VAL A 37 18.67 0.97 -10.63
CA VAL A 37 17.96 -0.12 -11.28
C VAL A 37 17.23 -1.00 -10.25
N LEU A 38 17.87 -1.31 -9.12
CA LEU A 38 17.23 -2.07 -8.05
C LEU A 38 16.05 -1.31 -7.44
N ASP A 39 16.18 0.01 -7.26
CA ASP A 39 15.13 0.83 -6.66
C ASP A 39 13.87 0.84 -7.54
N GLU A 40 14.04 0.96 -8.87
CA GLU A 40 12.96 0.89 -9.84
C GLU A 40 12.31 -0.49 -9.89
N LEU A 41 13.11 -1.57 -9.91
CA LEU A 41 12.59 -2.94 -9.87
C LEU A 41 11.81 -3.22 -8.58
N ALA A 42 12.26 -2.66 -7.46
CA ALA A 42 11.55 -2.81 -6.20
C ALA A 42 10.22 -2.04 -6.18
N SER A 43 10.18 -0.84 -6.76
CA SER A 43 8.93 -0.09 -6.96
C SER A 43 7.95 -0.87 -7.84
N TRP A 44 8.45 -1.47 -8.91
CA TRP A 44 7.64 -2.34 -9.78
C TRP A 44 7.14 -3.59 -9.04
N ALA A 45 7.97 -4.23 -8.23
CA ALA A 45 7.58 -5.40 -7.45
C ALA A 45 6.47 -5.07 -6.43
N VAL A 46 6.55 -3.91 -5.78
CA VAL A 46 5.49 -3.41 -4.89
C VAL A 46 4.16 -3.23 -5.64
N ASP A 47 4.20 -2.75 -6.88
CA ASP A 47 3.00 -2.67 -7.74
C ASP A 47 2.44 -4.05 -8.11
N GLN A 48 3.29 -5.03 -8.40
CA GLN A 48 2.81 -6.39 -8.67
C GLN A 48 2.08 -7.01 -7.47
N VAL A 49 2.56 -6.75 -6.26
CA VAL A 49 1.86 -7.17 -5.03
C VAL A 49 0.54 -6.41 -4.86
N ARG A 50 0.52 -5.12 -5.20
CA ARG A 50 -0.71 -4.31 -5.20
C ARG A 50 -1.78 -4.88 -6.12
N GLN A 51 -1.44 -5.26 -7.36
CA GLN A 51 -2.40 -5.82 -8.30
C GLN A 51 -2.99 -7.13 -7.78
N GLN A 52 -2.16 -8.03 -7.23
CA GLN A 52 -2.64 -9.28 -6.63
C GLN A 52 -3.59 -9.03 -5.46
N LEU A 53 -3.29 -8.03 -4.62
CA LEU A 53 -4.18 -7.63 -3.53
C LEU A 53 -5.50 -7.05 -4.05
N TYR A 54 -5.47 -6.27 -5.13
CA TYR A 54 -6.69 -5.73 -5.75
C TYR A 54 -7.59 -6.86 -6.25
N ASP A 55 -7.02 -7.84 -6.96
CA ASP A 55 -7.76 -9.01 -7.46
C ASP A 55 -8.35 -9.83 -6.31
N LEU A 56 -7.59 -10.03 -5.24
CA LEU A 56 -8.05 -10.72 -4.04
C LEU A 56 -9.23 -9.98 -3.36
N LEU A 57 -9.13 -8.66 -3.19
CA LEU A 57 -10.19 -7.88 -2.55
C LEU A 57 -11.44 -7.79 -3.45
N CYS A 58 -11.25 -7.60 -4.75
CA CYS A 58 -12.34 -7.60 -5.72
C CYS A 58 -13.07 -8.94 -5.76
N SER A 59 -12.35 -10.06 -5.79
CA SER A 59 -12.97 -11.39 -5.76
C SER A 59 -13.68 -11.65 -4.43
N THR A 60 -13.09 -11.22 -3.30
CA THR A 60 -13.71 -11.35 -1.97
C THR A 60 -15.03 -10.60 -1.86
N PHE A 61 -15.10 -9.35 -2.35
CA PHE A 61 -16.35 -8.59 -2.37
C PHE A 61 -17.34 -9.13 -3.40
N THR A 62 -16.88 -9.52 -4.59
CA THR A 62 -17.74 -10.13 -5.62
C THR A 62 -18.42 -11.40 -5.11
N ALA A 63 -17.69 -12.25 -4.36
CA ALA A 63 -18.25 -13.46 -3.76
C ALA A 63 -19.37 -13.17 -2.74
N ARG A 64 -19.45 -11.95 -2.22
CA ARG A 64 -20.52 -11.46 -1.34
C ARG A 64 -21.65 -10.73 -2.10
N GLY A 65 -21.58 -10.69 -3.44
CA GLY A 65 -22.50 -9.90 -4.26
C GLY A 65 -22.26 -8.40 -4.17
N TRP A 66 -21.10 -7.96 -3.68
CA TRP A 66 -20.74 -6.56 -3.52
C TRP A 66 -19.88 -6.05 -4.68
N ARG A 67 -19.89 -4.73 -4.84
CA ARG A 67 -19.01 -3.99 -5.75
C ARG A 67 -17.88 -3.35 -4.97
N THR A 68 -16.69 -3.33 -5.58
CA THR A 68 -15.50 -2.65 -5.03
C THR A 68 -15.45 -1.21 -5.52
N SER A 69 -15.09 -0.27 -4.65
CA SER A 69 -14.78 1.11 -5.05
C SER A 69 -13.41 1.21 -5.71
N THR A 70 -13.03 2.42 -6.12
CA THR A 70 -11.62 2.75 -6.37
C THR A 70 -10.78 2.50 -5.13
N PHE A 71 -9.57 1.99 -5.31
CA PHE A 71 -8.53 1.91 -4.28
C PHE A 71 -7.85 3.27 -4.15
N LEU A 72 -7.63 3.71 -2.92
CA LEU A 72 -7.03 5.00 -2.62
C LEU A 72 -5.93 4.85 -1.58
N SER A 73 -4.88 5.67 -1.69
CA SER A 73 -3.81 5.76 -0.69
C SER A 73 -3.73 7.16 -0.09
N PRO A 74 -3.47 7.33 1.22
CA PRO A 74 -3.14 8.63 1.79
C PRO A 74 -1.93 9.28 1.08
N GLY A 75 -2.04 10.56 0.74
CA GLY A 75 -1.04 11.27 -0.06
C GLY A 75 -1.38 11.36 -1.55
N GLU A 76 -2.39 10.63 -2.02
CA GLU A 76 -2.95 10.77 -3.37
C GLU A 76 -4.06 11.83 -3.42
N SER A 77 -4.14 12.56 -4.52
CA SER A 77 -5.18 13.57 -4.79
C SER A 77 -5.32 14.59 -3.64
N ALA A 78 -6.51 14.73 -3.05
CA ALA A 78 -6.78 15.63 -1.93
C ALA A 78 -6.65 14.94 -0.56
N TRP A 79 -6.31 13.64 -0.52
CA TRP A 79 -6.24 12.89 0.73
C TRP A 79 -4.90 13.13 1.43
N SER A 80 -4.95 13.67 2.65
CA SER A 80 -3.75 13.95 3.42
C SER A 80 -2.97 12.68 3.74
N VAL A 81 -1.65 12.69 3.50
CA VAL A 81 -0.73 11.63 3.96
C VAL A 81 -0.81 11.41 5.48
N ARG A 82 -1.27 12.41 6.23
CA ARG A 82 -1.41 12.31 7.69
C ARG A 82 -2.36 11.20 8.13
N ASP A 83 -3.35 10.91 7.30
CA ASP A 83 -4.37 9.88 7.56
C ASP A 83 -3.82 8.46 7.41
N GLN A 84 -2.58 8.30 6.95
CA GLN A 84 -1.88 7.03 7.03
C GLN A 84 -1.78 6.52 8.48
N ARG A 85 -1.76 7.41 9.48
CA ARG A 85 -1.87 6.98 10.90
C ARG A 85 -3.18 6.26 11.20
N ALA A 86 -4.28 6.62 10.54
CA ALA A 86 -5.56 5.95 10.75
C ALA A 86 -5.50 4.51 10.21
N ILE A 87 -4.87 4.29 9.05
CA ILE A 87 -4.62 2.94 8.52
C ILE A 87 -3.81 2.10 9.52
N PHE A 88 -2.71 2.63 10.04
CA PHE A 88 -1.83 1.93 11.00
C PHE A 88 -2.48 1.67 12.37
N LYS A 89 -3.64 2.29 12.66
CA LYS A 89 -4.46 1.96 13.84
C LYS A 89 -5.46 0.83 13.56
N LEU A 90 -5.81 0.60 12.30
CA LEU A 90 -6.79 -0.39 11.87
C LEU A 90 -6.15 -1.74 11.52
N VAL A 91 -4.86 -1.76 11.19
CA VAL A 91 -4.12 -2.97 10.85
C VAL A 91 -2.85 -3.09 11.68
N ASP A 92 -2.49 -4.32 12.03
CA ASP A 92 -1.19 -4.62 12.65
C ASP A 92 -0.09 -4.72 11.58
N ALA A 93 0.37 -3.56 11.11
CA ALA A 93 1.48 -3.48 10.16
C ALA A 93 2.81 -4.01 10.75
N GLY A 94 2.93 -4.04 12.08
CA GLY A 94 4.09 -4.58 12.77
C GLY A 94 4.27 -6.09 12.54
N ALA A 95 3.19 -6.83 12.35
CA ALA A 95 3.21 -8.25 12.02
C ALA A 95 3.96 -8.58 10.72
N ILE A 96 4.05 -7.62 9.79
CA ILE A 96 4.81 -7.74 8.52
C ILE A 96 6.10 -6.91 8.53
N GLY A 97 6.51 -6.41 9.70
CA GLY A 97 7.73 -5.62 9.86
C GLY A 97 7.65 -4.19 9.33
N VAL A 98 6.45 -3.66 9.08
CA VAL A 98 6.26 -2.28 8.60
C VAL A 98 5.96 -1.34 9.76
N SER A 99 6.64 -0.20 9.79
CA SER A 99 6.44 0.87 10.77
C SER A 99 6.17 2.21 10.07
N LEU A 100 5.56 3.15 10.80
CA LEU A 100 5.28 4.50 10.32
C LEU A 100 5.99 5.53 11.19
N SER A 101 6.82 6.37 10.58
CA SER A 101 7.56 7.41 11.30
C SER A 101 6.66 8.59 11.74
N PRO A 102 7.14 9.48 12.63
CA PRO A 102 6.43 10.71 12.96
C PRO A 102 6.13 11.58 11.72
N GLY A 103 6.99 11.51 10.70
CA GLY A 103 6.82 12.18 9.41
C GLY A 103 5.92 11.45 8.40
N PHE A 104 5.20 10.41 8.82
CA PHE A 104 4.30 9.62 7.95
C PHE A 104 5.01 8.90 6.81
N VAL A 105 6.28 8.52 7.02
CA VAL A 105 7.04 7.70 6.07
C VAL A 105 7.05 6.26 6.57
N MET A 106 6.74 5.32 5.69
CA MET A 106 6.78 3.89 6.02
C MET A 106 8.21 3.35 5.95
N THR A 107 8.50 2.38 6.80
CA THR A 107 9.75 1.61 6.77
C THR A 107 9.39 0.13 6.89
N PRO A 108 9.73 -0.72 5.90
CA PRO A 108 10.55 -0.46 4.71
C PRO A 108 9.99 0.59 3.74
N MET A 109 10.87 1.25 2.99
CA MET A 109 10.53 2.30 2.01
C MET A 109 9.70 1.75 0.86
N LYS A 110 9.96 0.51 0.44
CA LYS A 110 9.20 -0.20 -0.59
C LYS A 110 7.94 -0.83 0.00
N SER A 111 7.06 0.05 0.47
CA SER A 111 5.77 -0.26 1.06
C SER A 111 4.68 0.66 0.53
N LEU A 112 3.43 0.23 0.57
CA LEU A 112 2.26 1.06 0.31
C LEU A 112 1.15 0.75 1.32
N SER A 113 0.27 1.72 1.52
CA SER A 113 -0.96 1.56 2.30
C SER A 113 -2.15 1.96 1.46
N LEU A 114 -3.24 1.21 1.52
CA LEU A 114 -4.41 1.44 0.68
C LEU A 114 -5.71 1.19 1.43
N VAL A 115 -6.80 1.77 0.91
CA VAL A 115 -8.17 1.52 1.34
C VAL A 115 -9.07 1.38 0.12
N CYS A 116 -10.01 0.44 0.18
CA CYS A 116 -11.17 0.42 -0.72
C CYS A 116 -12.46 0.10 0.04
N GLY A 117 -13.58 0.52 -0.53
CA GLY A 117 -14.91 0.19 -0.04
C GLY A 117 -15.51 -1.01 -0.76
N GLY A 118 -16.35 -1.76 -0.06
CA GLY A 118 -17.24 -2.77 -0.60
C GLY A 118 -18.68 -2.45 -0.20
N GLY A 119 -19.64 -2.70 -1.10
CA GLY A 119 -21.07 -2.53 -0.80
C GLY A 119 -21.97 -3.13 -1.87
N SER A 120 -23.25 -3.33 -1.52
CA SER A 120 -24.25 -3.90 -2.42
C SER A 120 -24.68 -2.95 -3.54
N GLN A 121 -24.54 -1.63 -3.32
CA GLN A 121 -24.86 -0.58 -4.28
C GLN A 121 -23.59 -0.04 -4.98
N PRO A 122 -23.72 0.62 -6.15
CA PRO A 122 -22.63 1.37 -6.74
C PRO A 122 -22.05 2.39 -5.75
N LEU A 123 -20.73 2.40 -5.62
CA LEU A 123 -20.00 3.27 -4.68
C LEU A 123 -19.48 4.51 -5.40
N GLY A 124 -19.54 5.66 -4.73
CA GLY A 124 -18.96 6.91 -5.24
C GLY A 124 -19.81 7.65 -6.29
N VAL A 125 -21.12 7.39 -6.31
CA VAL A 125 -22.12 8.25 -6.99
C VAL A 125 -22.43 9.50 -6.18
#